data_AF-A0A7X6VRE8-F1
#
_entry.id   AF-A0A7X6VRE8-F1
#
_cell.length_a   1.000
_cell.length_b   1.000
_cell.length_c   1.000
_cell.angle_alpha   90.00
_cell.angle_beta   90.00
_cell.angle_gamma   90.00
#
_symmetry.space_group_name_H-M   'P 1'
#
loop_
_entity.id
_entity.type
_entity.pdbx_description
1 polymer ?
#
loop_
_entity_poly.entity_id
_entity_poly.type
_entity_poly.pdbx_seq_one_letter_code
_entity_poly.pdbx_strand_id
1 'polypeptide(L)'
;MNPAFYKREYTCPICKTKFTSLSVRSSSTYVEEKESDFHVIYKGISPLHYSIIVCPICEYAASNTTFSKELNNKLAEQLAVALSQLKSNDNTNYCEERDLNTTLKAFQLAIRTAQLKKVPAAELSGLLLAAGWIARELKS
;
A
#
# COMPACT_ATOMS: atom_id res chain seq x y z
N MET A 1 -22.03 -1.60 5.76
CA MET A 1 -20.80 -1.24 5.03
C MET A 1 -20.57 0.24 5.27
N ASN A 2 -19.42 0.63 5.83
CA ASN A 2 -19.13 2.03 6.11
C ASN A 2 -19.18 2.83 4.78
N PRO A 3 -20.02 3.88 4.67
CA PRO A 3 -20.23 4.61 3.42
C PRO A 3 -18.95 5.30 2.92
N ALA A 4 -17.94 5.44 3.77
CA ALA A 4 -16.65 6.01 3.41
C ALA A 4 -15.85 5.15 2.42
N PHE A 5 -16.16 3.85 2.31
CA PHE A 5 -15.42 2.93 1.46
C PHE A 5 -16.17 2.52 0.19
N TYR A 6 -15.38 2.12 -0.80
CA TYR A 6 -15.84 1.33 -1.93
C TYR A 6 -14.80 0.24 -2.23
N LYS A 7 -15.25 -0.84 -2.86
CA LYS A 7 -14.35 -1.91 -3.30
C LYS A 7 -13.82 -1.58 -4.69
N ARG A 8 -12.52 -1.79 -4.87
CA ARG A 8 -11.86 -1.70 -6.17
C ARG A 8 -11.19 -3.03 -6.49
N GLU A 9 -11.37 -3.50 -7.71
CA GLU A 9 -10.76 -4.74 -8.18
C GLU A 9 -9.32 -4.49 -8.64
N TYR A 10 -8.44 -5.44 -8.31
CA TYR A 10 -7.04 -5.45 -8.69
C TYR A 10 -6.67 -6.82 -9.23
N THR A 11 -5.78 -6.83 -10.23
CA THR A 11 -5.15 -8.05 -10.73
C THR A 11 -3.66 -7.95 -10.44
N CYS A 12 -3.11 -8.91 -9.69
CA CYS A 12 -1.69 -8.91 -9.38
C CYS A 12 -0.87 -9.12 -10.67
N PRO A 13 0.10 -8.24 -11.00
CA PRO A 13 0.90 -8.40 -12.21
C PRO A 13 1.84 -9.61 -12.14
N ILE A 14 2.13 -10.11 -10.93
CA ILE A 14 3.06 -11.22 -10.66
C ILE A 14 2.34 -12.57 -10.67
N CYS A 15 1.46 -12.82 -9.72
CA CYS A 15 0.77 -14.12 -9.58
C CYS A 15 -0.59 -14.18 -10.28
N LYS A 16 -1.01 -13.12 -10.98
CA LYS A 16 -2.29 -12.99 -11.71
C LYS A 16 -3.55 -13.19 -10.87
N THR A 17 -3.42 -13.23 -9.54
CA THR A 17 -4.56 -13.32 -8.63
C THR A 17 -5.43 -12.06 -8.77
N LYS A 18 -6.74 -12.27 -8.94
CA LYS A 18 -7.76 -11.22 -8.89
C LYS A 18 -8.29 -11.11 -7.47
N PHE A 19 -8.36 -9.89 -6.95
CA PHE A 19 -8.88 -9.64 -5.60
C PHE A 19 -9.46 -8.22 -5.52
N THR A 20 -10.19 -7.94 -4.45
CA THR A 20 -10.76 -6.62 -4.17
C THR A 20 -10.12 -6.03 -2.94
N SER A 21 -9.76 -4.74 -2.99
CA SER A 21 -9.31 -3.98 -1.84
C SER A 21 -10.23 -2.79 -1.60
N LEU A 22 -10.34 -2.35 -0.34
CA LEU A 22 -11.03 -1.12 -0.02
C LEU A 22 -10.26 0.10 -0.56
N SER A 23 -11.02 1.13 -0.91
CA SER A 23 -10.55 2.46 -1.27
C SER A 23 -11.47 3.49 -0.62
N VAL A 24 -10.90 4.62 -0.20
CA VAL A 24 -11.63 5.71 0.45
C VAL A 24 -12.29 6.59 -0.62
N ARG A 25 -13.57 6.90 -0.45
CA ARG A 25 -14.28 7.85 -1.31
C ARG A 25 -13.80 9.26 -1.02
N SER A 26 -13.49 10.03 -2.05
CA SER A 26 -13.13 11.45 -1.91
C SER A 26 -14.22 12.29 -1.23
N SER A 27 -15.49 11.93 -1.40
CA SER A 27 -16.61 12.58 -0.70
C SER A 27 -16.58 12.40 0.82
N SER A 28 -15.79 11.45 1.31
CA SER A 28 -15.68 11.10 2.73
C SER A 28 -14.35 11.53 3.34
N THR A 29 -13.53 12.28 2.58
CA THR A 29 -12.23 12.80 3.02
C THR A 29 -12.36 14.27 3.37
N TYR A 30 -12.13 14.60 4.63
CA TYR A 30 -12.14 15.97 5.12
C TYR A 30 -10.78 16.29 5.72
N VAL A 31 -10.09 17.28 5.15
CA VAL A 31 -8.78 17.71 5.67
C VAL A 31 -9.00 18.47 6.98
N GLU A 32 -8.30 18.06 8.03
CA GLU A 32 -8.29 18.72 9.33
C GLU A 32 -7.09 19.66 9.45
N GLU A 33 -5.90 19.16 9.11
CA GLU A 33 -4.66 19.93 9.18
C GLU A 33 -3.69 19.50 8.07
N LYS A 34 -2.83 20.43 7.65
CA LYS A 34 -1.70 20.14 6.80
C LYS A 34 -0.42 20.59 7.50
N GLU A 35 0.45 19.63 7.78
CA GLU A 35 1.73 19.87 8.44
C GLU A 35 2.78 20.43 7.46
N SER A 36 3.85 20.99 8.02
CA SER A 36 4.96 21.61 7.27
C SER A 36 5.75 20.62 6.41
N ASP A 37 5.70 19.33 6.74
CA ASP A 37 6.33 18.24 6.01
C ASP A 37 5.43 17.64 4.92
N PHE A 38 4.32 18.32 4.59
CA PHE A 38 3.29 17.91 3.63
C PHE A 38 2.39 16.75 4.09
N HIS A 39 2.49 16.31 5.34
CA HIS A 39 1.52 15.37 5.88
C HIS A 39 0.14 16.02 5.98
N VAL A 40 -0.90 15.30 5.57
CA VAL A 40 -2.29 15.76 5.61
C VAL A 40 -3.05 14.91 6.60
N ILE A 41 -3.47 15.53 7.69
CA ILE A 41 -4.29 14.91 8.73
C ILE A 41 -5.74 15.06 8.30
N TYR A 42 -6.46 13.94 8.27
CA TYR A 42 -7.86 13.90 7.87
C TYR A 42 -8.75 13.68 9.08
N LYS A 43 -9.89 14.38 9.11
CA LYS A 43 -10.96 14.10 10.06
C LYS A 43 -11.61 12.77 9.68
N GLY A 44 -11.25 11.71 10.39
CA GLY A 44 -11.73 10.35 10.14
C GLY A 44 -10.71 9.49 9.40
N ILE A 45 -11.12 8.80 8.33
CA ILE A 45 -10.27 7.84 7.63
C ILE A 45 -9.35 8.54 6.63
N SER A 46 -8.04 8.36 6.78
CA SER A 46 -7.05 8.89 5.84
C SER A 46 -7.00 8.06 4.55
N PRO A 47 -7.09 8.67 3.36
CA PRO A 47 -6.81 8.00 2.08
C PRO A 47 -5.43 7.38 2.01
N LEU A 48 -4.47 7.93 2.76
CA LEU A 48 -3.10 7.44 2.82
C LEU A 48 -3.06 5.98 3.28
N HIS A 49 -3.96 5.57 4.18
CA HIS A 49 -4.04 4.22 4.73
C HIS A 49 -4.32 3.14 3.67
N TYR A 50 -4.92 3.56 2.55
CA TYR A 50 -5.32 2.70 1.42
C TYR A 50 -4.57 3.05 0.12
N SER A 51 -3.53 3.87 0.22
CA SER A 51 -2.71 4.27 -0.94
C SER A 51 -1.86 3.11 -1.47
N ILE A 52 -1.51 2.15 -0.61
CA ILE A 52 -0.76 0.94 -0.94
C ILE A 52 -1.70 -0.26 -1.03
N ILE A 53 -1.61 -0.99 -2.13
CA ILE A 53 -2.32 -2.24 -2.40
C ILE A 53 -1.34 -3.39 -2.22
N VAL A 54 -1.76 -4.42 -1.49
CA VAL A 54 -0.96 -5.62 -1.22
C VAL A 54 -1.68 -6.83 -1.79
N CYS A 55 -0.97 -7.66 -2.54
CA CYS A 55 -1.51 -8.93 -3.01
C CYS A 55 -1.62 -9.92 -1.84
N PRO A 56 -2.78 -10.55 -1.60
CA PRO A 56 -2.96 -11.50 -0.50
C PRO A 56 -2.19 -12.83 -0.70
N ILE A 57 -1.69 -13.10 -1.91
CA ILE A 57 -1.03 -14.38 -2.24
C ILE A 57 0.49 -14.26 -2.22
N CYS A 58 1.05 -13.27 -2.90
CA CYS A 58 2.51 -13.10 -3.03
C CYS A 58 3.08 -11.88 -2.31
N GLU A 59 2.27 -11.15 -1.53
CA GLU A 59 2.68 -9.94 -0.79
C GLU A 59 3.29 -8.82 -1.65
N TYR A 60 3.12 -8.89 -2.97
CA TYR A 60 3.47 -7.79 -3.86
C TYR A 60 2.72 -6.54 -3.44
N ALA A 61 3.45 -5.45 -3.21
CA ALA A 61 2.87 -4.21 -2.75
C ALA A 61 3.32 -3.02 -3.61
N ALA A 62 2.35 -2.20 -4.02
CA ALA A 62 2.58 -1.02 -4.84
C ALA A 62 1.46 0.01 -4.64
N SER A 63 1.65 1.22 -5.14
CA SER A 63 0.61 2.25 -5.06
C SER A 63 -0.64 1.84 -5.82
N ASN A 64 -1.80 2.29 -5.36
CA ASN A 64 -3.10 2.05 -5.99
C ASN A 64 -3.21 2.50 -7.46
N THR A 65 -2.32 3.38 -7.92
CA THR A 65 -2.21 3.86 -9.31
C THR A 65 -1.25 3.04 -10.16
N THR A 66 -0.29 2.33 -9.55
CA THR A 66 0.75 1.58 -10.26
C THR A 66 0.64 0.07 -10.10
N PHE A 67 -0.16 -0.41 -9.15
CA PHE A 67 -0.24 -1.82 -8.80
C PHE A 67 -0.56 -2.74 -9.99
N SER A 68 -1.57 -2.38 -10.79
CA SER A 68 -1.99 -3.19 -11.94
C SER A 68 -1.21 -2.90 -13.22
N LYS A 69 -0.16 -2.05 -13.18
CA LYS A 69 0.67 -1.81 -14.36
C LYS A 69 1.41 -3.08 -14.74
N GLU A 70 1.48 -3.35 -16.03
CA GLU A 70 2.23 -4.49 -16.52
C GLU A 70 3.71 -4.36 -16.18
N LEU A 71 4.28 -5.47 -15.70
CA LEU A 71 5.70 -5.61 -15.43
C LEU A 71 6.32 -6.39 -16.58
N ASN A 72 7.58 -6.11 -16.89
CA ASN A 72 8.36 -6.99 -17.77
C ASN A 72 8.36 -8.41 -17.18
N ASN A 73 8.13 -9.43 -18.02
CA ASN A 73 8.07 -10.84 -17.61
C ASN A 73 9.28 -11.27 -16.77
N LYS A 74 10.49 -10.89 -17.18
CA LYS A 74 11.73 -11.21 -16.45
C LYS A 74 11.73 -10.60 -15.04
N LEU A 75 11.25 -9.36 -14.91
CA LEU A 75 11.14 -8.69 -13.62
C LEU A 75 10.06 -9.35 -12.76
N ALA A 76 8.93 -9.72 -13.35
CA ALA A 76 7.84 -10.39 -12.64
C ALA A 76 8.29 -11.75 -12.07
N GLU A 77 9.03 -12.54 -12.84
CA GLU A 77 9.62 -13.82 -12.38
C GLU A 77 10.62 -13.62 -11.24
N GLN A 78 11.53 -12.65 -11.36
CA GLN A 78 12.48 -12.32 -10.31
C GLN A 78 11.79 -11.90 -9.01
N LEU A 79 10.75 -11.07 -9.12
CA LEU A 79 9.96 -10.65 -7.97
C LEU A 79 9.16 -11.82 -7.37
N ALA A 80 8.61 -12.71 -8.18
CA ALA A 80 7.90 -13.90 -7.68
C ALA A 80 8.81 -14.75 -6.78
N VAL A 81 10.04 -15.02 -7.24
CA VAL A 81 11.04 -15.77 -6.48
C VAL A 81 11.41 -15.02 -5.19
N ALA A 82 11.80 -13.74 -5.29
CA ALA A 82 12.22 -12.96 -4.12
C ALA A 82 11.11 -12.82 -3.06
N LEU A 83 9.87 -12.55 -3.49
CA LEU A 83 8.74 -12.39 -2.58
C LEU A 83 8.32 -13.71 -1.91
N SER A 84 8.41 -14.84 -2.62
CA SER A 84 8.13 -16.14 -2.01
C SER A 84 9.12 -16.52 -0.90
N GLN A 85 10.38 -16.11 -1.01
CA GLN A 85 11.41 -16.34 0.02
C GLN A 85 11.26 -15.41 1.22
N LEU A 86 10.72 -14.20 1.00
CA LEU A 86 10.57 -13.16 2.02
C LEU A 86 9.15 -13.11 2.60
N LYS A 87 8.30 -14.08 2.25
CA LYS A 87 6.90 -14.09 2.62
C LYS A 87 6.75 -14.10 4.14
N SER A 88 5.93 -13.20 4.65
CA SER A 88 5.67 -13.09 6.08
C SER A 88 4.77 -14.26 6.52
N ASN A 89 5.03 -14.85 7.69
CA ASN A 89 4.14 -15.86 8.29
C ASN A 89 2.88 -15.24 8.94
N ASP A 90 2.57 -13.99 8.60
CA ASP A 90 1.50 -13.22 9.21
C ASP A 90 0.28 -13.25 8.29
N ASN A 91 -0.84 -13.78 8.79
CA ASN A 91 -2.12 -13.84 8.07
C ASN A 91 -2.87 -12.49 8.09
N THR A 92 -2.14 -11.38 8.07
CA THR A 92 -2.73 -10.03 8.08
C THR A 92 -3.53 -9.80 6.79
N ASN A 93 -4.79 -9.40 6.94
CA ASN A 93 -5.66 -9.09 5.81
C ASN A 93 -5.52 -7.60 5.41
N TYR A 94 -4.88 -7.36 4.27
CA TYR A 94 -4.72 -6.01 3.72
C TYR A 94 -5.91 -5.55 2.85
N CYS A 95 -6.89 -6.40 2.57
CA CYS A 95 -7.99 -6.08 1.66
C CYS A 95 -9.19 -5.41 2.37
N GLU A 96 -9.23 -5.45 3.69
CA GLU A 96 -10.32 -4.94 4.54
C GLU A 96 -9.98 -3.59 5.19
N GLU A 97 -10.77 -3.19 6.19
CA GLU A 97 -10.48 -2.00 6.98
C GLU A 97 -9.17 -2.18 7.75
N ARG A 98 -8.30 -1.16 7.69
CA ARG A 98 -6.93 -1.25 8.22
C ARG A 98 -6.80 -0.35 9.42
N ASP A 99 -6.16 -0.88 10.46
CA ASP A 99 -5.59 -0.04 11.50
C ASP A 99 -4.25 0.56 11.03
N LEU A 100 -3.69 1.45 11.85
CA LEU A 100 -2.42 2.09 11.55
C LEU A 100 -1.26 1.08 11.48
N ASN A 101 -1.30 0.00 12.27
CA ASN A 101 -0.26 -1.04 12.24
C ASN A 101 -0.26 -1.79 10.91
N THR A 102 -1.45 -2.21 10.45
CA THR A 102 -1.64 -2.88 9.15
C THR A 102 -1.24 -1.95 8.01
N THR A 103 -1.56 -0.67 8.13
CA THR A 103 -1.15 0.36 7.17
C THR A 103 0.37 0.47 7.09
N LEU A 104 1.06 0.57 8.24
CA LEU A 104 2.52 0.65 8.28
C LEU A 104 3.16 -0.61 7.67
N LYS A 105 2.65 -1.80 7.98
CA LYS A 105 3.10 -3.07 7.37
C LYS A 105 2.93 -3.05 5.85
N ALA A 106 1.81 -2.53 5.33
CA ALA A 106 1.60 -2.39 3.89
C ALA A 106 2.67 -1.49 3.25
N PHE A 107 3.01 -0.36 3.88
CA PHE A 107 4.10 0.50 3.43
C PHE A 107 5.47 -0.20 3.46
N GLN A 108 5.76 -1.00 4.49
CA GLN A 108 6.99 -1.78 4.57
C GLN A 108 7.10 -2.79 3.42
N LEU A 109 6.00 -3.46 3.06
CA LEU A 109 5.97 -4.34 1.89
C LEU A 109 6.18 -3.57 0.57
N ALA A 110 5.61 -2.37 0.45
CA ALA A 110 5.82 -1.53 -0.73
C ALA A 110 7.27 -1.05 -0.85
N ILE A 111 7.89 -0.65 0.26
CA ILE A 111 9.32 -0.28 0.32
C ILE A 111 10.19 -1.46 -0.11
N ARG A 112 9.93 -2.66 0.43
CA ARG A 112 10.62 -3.89 0.04
C ARG A 112 10.49 -4.16 -1.46
N THR A 113 9.27 -4.08 -1.98
CA THR A 113 9.00 -4.28 -3.41
C THR A 113 9.73 -3.24 -4.27
N ALA A 114 9.74 -1.98 -3.86
CA ALA A 114 10.45 -0.89 -4.53
C ALA A 114 11.97 -1.12 -4.55
N GLN A 115 12.55 -1.59 -3.45
CA GLN A 115 13.96 -1.96 -3.36
C GLN A 115 14.31 -3.13 -4.29
N LEU A 116 13.49 -4.18 -4.31
CA LEU A 116 13.67 -5.32 -5.22
C LEU A 116 13.59 -4.91 -6.70
N LYS A 117 12.67 -3.99 -7.03
CA LYS A 117 12.54 -3.38 -8.36
C LYS A 117 13.68 -2.42 -8.72
N LYS A 118 14.50 -2.01 -7.75
CA LYS A 118 15.54 -0.98 -7.90
C LYS A 118 14.98 0.32 -8.50
N VAL A 119 13.85 0.79 -7.95
CA VAL A 119 13.23 2.04 -8.40
C VAL A 119 14.14 3.25 -8.13
N PRO A 120 13.95 4.39 -8.82
CA PRO A 120 14.69 5.61 -8.53
C PRO A 120 14.52 6.06 -7.07
N ALA A 121 15.56 6.69 -6.52
CA ALA A 121 15.56 7.16 -5.14
C ALA A 121 14.38 8.09 -4.79
N ALA A 122 13.89 8.87 -5.77
CA ALA A 122 12.73 9.75 -5.61
C ALA A 122 11.42 8.98 -5.37
N GLU A 123 11.23 7.81 -5.98
CA GLU A 123 10.05 6.97 -5.74
C GLU A 123 10.16 6.32 -4.35
N LEU A 124 11.35 5.84 -4.00
CA LEU A 124 11.61 5.24 -2.69
C LEU A 124 11.46 6.24 -1.55
N SER A 125 11.91 7.48 -1.72
CA SER A 125 11.81 8.52 -0.69
C SER A 125 10.36 8.89 -0.39
N GLY A 126 9.48 8.92 -1.40
CA GLY A 126 8.05 9.14 -1.21
C GLY A 126 7.39 8.05 -0.34
N LEU A 127 7.75 6.79 -0.56
CA LEU A 127 7.26 5.67 0.27
C LEU A 127 7.78 5.74 1.70
N LEU A 128 9.06 6.08 1.88
CA LEU A 128 9.67 6.21 3.21
C LEU A 128 9.08 7.38 4.01
N LEU A 129 8.85 8.52 3.34
CA LEU A 129 8.23 9.68 3.96
C LEU A 129 6.80 9.37 4.42
N ALA A 130 6.00 8.75 3.54
CA ALA A 130 4.65 8.32 3.88
C ALA A 130 4.64 7.31 5.04
N ALA A 131 5.56 6.34 5.06
CA ALA A 131 5.71 5.41 6.18
C ALA A 131 6.07 6.13 7.49
N GLY A 132 6.90 7.19 7.42
CA GLY A 132 7.24 8.04 8.56
C GLY A 132 6.03 8.76 9.14
N TRP A 133 5.13 9.26 8.28
CA TRP A 133 3.88 9.87 8.72
C TRP A 133 2.98 8.88 9.47
N ILE A 134 2.79 7.67 8.93
CA ILE A 134 2.01 6.61 9.60
C ILE A 134 2.66 6.22 10.94
N ALA A 135 3.99 6.15 10.99
CA ALA A 135 4.71 5.83 12.22
C ALA A 135 4.59 6.94 13.28
N ARG A 136 4.41 8.20 12.88
CA ARG A 136 4.10 9.32 13.77
C ARG A 136 2.67 9.20 14.30
N GLU A 137 1.69 8.93 13.44
CA GLU A 137 0.30 8.70 13.85
C GLU A 137 0.15 7.55 14.86
N LEU A 138 0.97 6.50 14.73
CA LEU A 138 0.98 5.36 15.67
C LEU A 138 1.46 5.68 17.09
N LYS A 139 2.24 6.74 17.26
CA LYS A 139 2.83 7.11 18.57
C LYS A 139 2.02 8.16 19.32
N SER A 140 1.07 8.80 18.64
CA SER A 140 0.17 9.81 19.19
C SER A 140 -1.00 9.18 19.94
#